data_AF-X6LCB7-F1
#
_entry.id   AF-X6LCB7-F1
#
_cell.length_a   1.000
_cell.length_b   1.000
_cell.length_c   1.000
_cell.angle_alpha   90.00
_cell.angle_beta   90.00
_cell.angle_gamma   90.00
#
_symmetry.space_group_name_H-M   'P 1'
#
loop_
_entity.id
_entity.type
_entity.pdbx_description
1 polymer ?
#
loop_
_entity_poly.entity_id
_entity_poly.type
_entity_poly.pdbx_seq_one_letter_code
_entity_poly.pdbx_strand_id
1 'polypeptide(L)'
;KNSKKEMLLILTCDLEHNSFQCKWNSKRISDYVKVSHLEKDVTNFFESSKMDVLILQYQHKTNDLTQFFQIKCILESAHSLYWNKSNNETPANEKLVVLIVHNVMGQKDPFPIIFSQKWKLAFVDSLTSRSSIDLKDLTMSDQTAMIYQYPSFEQ
;
A
#
# COMPACT_ATOMS: atom_id res chain seq x y z
N LYS A 1 8.89 -19.59 -4.82
CA LYS A 1 8.41 -18.22 -5.14
C LYS A 1 8.77 -17.33 -3.96
N ASN A 2 9.57 -16.28 -4.17
CA ASN A 2 10.20 -15.52 -3.09
C ASN A 2 9.34 -14.27 -2.75
N SER A 3 8.13 -14.51 -2.22
CA SER A 3 7.14 -13.47 -1.88
C SER A 3 7.65 -12.42 -0.87
N LYS A 4 8.78 -12.71 -0.20
CA LYS A 4 9.41 -11.85 0.80
C LYS A 4 9.98 -10.53 0.26
N LYS A 5 10.00 -10.32 -1.06
CA LYS A 5 10.56 -9.11 -1.71
C LYS A 5 9.52 -8.26 -2.42
N GLU A 6 8.23 -8.52 -2.18
CA GLU A 6 7.13 -7.85 -2.88
C GLU A 6 6.48 -6.82 -1.94
N MET A 7 6.11 -5.67 -2.51
CA MET A 7 5.31 -4.64 -1.85
C MET A 7 3.83 -4.89 -2.12
N LEU A 8 2.95 -4.49 -1.22
CA LEU A 8 1.50 -4.68 -1.38
C LEU A 8 0.85 -3.40 -1.90
N LEU A 9 0.01 -3.54 -2.92
CA LEU A 9 -0.89 -2.49 -3.36
C LEU A 9 -2.34 -2.92 -3.16
N ILE A 10 -3.10 -2.08 -2.47
CA ILE A 10 -4.52 -2.28 -2.23
C ILE A 10 -5.29 -1.27 -3.07
N LEU A 11 -6.08 -1.73 -4.02
CA LEU A 11 -7.07 -0.90 -4.69
C LEU A 11 -8.38 -0.99 -3.92
N THR A 12 -8.96 0.17 -3.59
CA THR A 12 -10.24 0.23 -2.87
C THR A 12 -11.12 1.35 -3.40
N CYS A 13 -12.44 1.18 -3.22
CA CYS A 13 -13.44 2.20 -3.55
C CYS A 13 -13.89 3.01 -2.33
N ASP A 14 -13.37 2.69 -1.15
CA ASP A 14 -13.59 3.46 0.07
C ASP A 14 -12.97 4.86 -0.02
N LEU A 15 -13.54 5.79 0.76
CA LEU A 15 -12.94 7.10 0.99
C LEU A 15 -11.64 6.98 1.80
N GLU A 16 -10.70 7.88 1.51
CA GLU A 16 -9.46 8.03 2.27
C GLU A 16 -9.75 8.26 3.76
N HIS A 17 -9.04 7.53 4.61
CA HIS A 17 -9.02 7.73 6.06
C HIS A 17 -10.39 7.63 6.74
N ASN A 18 -11.12 6.57 6.38
CA ASN A 18 -12.28 6.14 7.17
C ASN A 18 -11.85 5.75 8.61
N SER A 19 -12.79 5.71 9.55
CA SER A 19 -12.51 5.43 10.97
C SER A 19 -11.81 4.09 11.23
N PHE A 20 -11.92 3.15 10.30
CA PHE A 20 -11.28 1.83 10.38
C PHE A 20 -9.79 1.89 10.00
N GLN A 21 -9.43 2.73 9.03
CA GLN A 21 -8.05 2.92 8.59
C GLN A 21 -7.20 3.74 9.59
N CYS A 22 -7.82 4.56 10.45
CA CYS A 22 -7.11 5.29 11.52
C CYS A 22 -6.31 4.37 12.44
N LYS A 23 -6.73 3.12 12.62
CA LYS A 23 -6.07 2.14 13.49
C LYS A 23 -4.72 1.65 12.95
N TRP A 24 -4.46 1.83 11.66
CA TRP A 24 -3.29 1.28 10.98
C TRP A 24 -2.07 2.20 11.01
N ASN A 25 -2.16 3.37 11.66
CA ASN A 25 -1.11 4.39 11.68
C ASN A 25 -0.60 4.73 10.25
N SER A 26 -1.53 4.74 9.29
CA SER A 26 -1.24 5.03 7.89
C SER A 26 -1.03 6.53 7.66
N LYS A 27 -0.17 6.88 6.71
CA LYS A 27 0.09 8.28 6.35
C LYS A 27 -0.54 8.61 5.00
N ARG A 28 -1.18 9.78 4.89
CA ARG A 28 -1.72 10.23 3.61
C ARG A 28 -0.60 10.84 2.77
N ILE A 29 -0.59 10.52 1.50
CA ILE A 29 0.33 11.15 0.54
C ILE A 29 0.07 12.67 0.48
N SER A 30 -1.19 13.07 0.62
CA SER A 30 -1.61 14.48 0.59
C SER A 30 -1.04 15.32 1.75
N ASP A 31 -0.60 14.69 2.85
CA ASP A 31 0.01 15.37 3.99
C ASP A 31 1.47 15.79 3.70
N TYR A 32 2.10 15.20 2.68
CA TYR A 32 3.47 15.55 2.29
C TYR A 32 3.47 16.78 1.37
N VAL A 33 3.80 17.94 1.95
CA VAL A 33 3.92 19.21 1.21
C VAL A 33 4.98 19.14 0.09
N LYS A 34 6.02 18.32 0.25
CA LYS A 34 7.11 18.15 -0.73
C LYS A 34 7.45 16.68 -0.90
N VAL A 35 7.80 16.30 -2.13
CA VAL A 35 8.27 14.95 -2.47
C VAL A 35 9.46 14.52 -1.60
N SER A 36 10.39 15.44 -1.31
CA SER A 36 11.54 15.17 -0.45
C SER A 36 11.18 14.77 0.98
N HIS A 37 10.00 15.19 1.49
CA HIS A 37 9.53 14.75 2.80
C HIS A 37 9.07 13.29 2.78
N LEU A 38 8.41 12.88 1.69
CA LEU A 38 8.05 11.47 1.47
C LEU A 38 9.31 10.61 1.32
N GLU A 39 10.28 11.03 0.51
CA GLU A 39 11.56 10.32 0.34
C GLU A 39 12.25 10.10 1.68
N LYS A 40 12.37 11.16 2.49
CA LYS A 40 12.97 11.08 3.82
C LYS A 40 12.23 10.11 4.74
N ASP A 41 10.90 10.14 4.73
CA ASP A 41 10.10 9.25 5.58
C ASP A 41 10.26 7.77 5.17
N VAL A 42 10.25 7.50 3.86
CA VAL A 42 10.49 6.16 3.30
C VAL A 42 11.90 5.67 3.65
N THR A 43 12.92 6.51 3.50
CA THR A 43 14.29 6.16 3.91
C THR A 43 14.37 5.85 5.40
N ASN A 44 13.79 6.70 6.25
CA ASN A 44 13.76 6.48 7.70
C ASN A 44 13.07 5.15 8.07
N PHE A 45 11.99 4.79 7.36
CA PHE A 45 11.32 3.51 7.56
C PHE A 45 12.26 2.32 7.31
N PHE A 46 12.97 2.31 6.19
CA PHE A 46 13.89 1.21 5.85
C PHE A 46 15.12 1.16 6.76
N GLU A 47 15.58 2.29 7.30
CA GLU A 47 16.71 2.36 8.23
C GLU A 47 16.33 2.08 9.69
N SER A 48 15.07 2.28 10.06
CA SER A 48 14.57 2.07 11.43
C SER A 48 14.60 0.59 11.83
N SER A 49 15.00 0.26 13.05
CA SER A 49 14.84 -1.10 13.60
C SER A 49 13.48 -1.34 14.27
N LYS A 50 12.64 -0.29 14.39
CA LYS A 50 11.41 -0.31 15.20
C LYS A 50 10.12 -0.43 14.38
N MET A 51 10.20 -0.31 13.07
CA MET A 51 9.05 -0.24 12.18
C MET A 51 9.13 -1.33 11.14
N ASP A 52 8.22 -2.28 11.15
CA ASP A 52 8.22 -3.38 10.20
C ASP A 52 7.19 -3.18 9.07
N VAL A 53 6.27 -2.23 9.24
CA VAL A 53 5.23 -1.91 8.24
C VAL A 53 5.16 -0.41 7.97
N LEU A 54 5.13 -0.04 6.69
CA LEU A 54 4.80 1.31 6.21
C LEU A 54 3.50 1.26 5.40
N ILE A 55 2.50 2.03 5.82
CA ILE A 55 1.21 2.12 5.12
C ILE A 55 1.00 3.55 4.63
N LEU A 56 0.87 3.70 3.31
CA LEU A 56 0.63 4.98 2.64
C LEU A 56 -0.74 4.96 1.97
N GLN A 57 -1.48 6.06 2.06
CA GLN A 57 -2.76 6.25 1.38
C GLN A 57 -2.62 7.27 0.26
N TYR A 58 -3.03 6.89 -0.94
CA TYR A 58 -3.03 7.72 -2.14
C TYR A 58 -4.46 7.82 -2.69
N GLN A 59 -4.97 9.05 -2.80
CA GLN A 59 -6.25 9.32 -3.43
C GLN A 59 -6.06 9.58 -4.93
N HIS A 60 -6.56 8.69 -5.78
CA HIS A 60 -6.61 8.92 -7.22
C HIS A 60 -7.69 9.97 -7.55
N LYS A 61 -7.33 10.98 -8.34
CA LYS A 61 -8.20 12.14 -8.63
C LYS A 61 -8.45 12.37 -10.12
N THR A 62 -7.49 12.06 -10.98
CA THR A 62 -7.49 12.44 -12.41
C THR A 62 -6.63 11.47 -13.22
N ASN A 63 -6.71 11.53 -14.55
CA ASN A 63 -5.77 10.82 -15.44
C ASN A 63 -4.29 11.20 -15.27
N ASP A 64 -3.95 12.27 -14.55
CA ASP A 64 -2.55 12.58 -14.24
C ASP A 64 -1.98 11.59 -13.22
N LEU A 65 -1.11 10.69 -13.71
CA LEU A 65 -0.43 9.68 -12.92
C LEU A 65 0.95 10.14 -12.45
N THR A 66 1.37 11.38 -12.72
CA THR A 66 2.72 11.84 -12.36
C THR A 66 2.99 11.66 -10.87
N GLN A 67 2.04 12.06 -10.01
CA GLN A 67 2.19 11.88 -8.56
C GLN A 67 2.29 10.38 -8.19
N PHE A 68 1.46 9.54 -8.79
CA PHE A 68 1.51 8.10 -8.55
C PHE A 68 2.86 7.49 -8.98
N PHE A 69 3.36 7.84 -10.16
CA PHE A 69 4.65 7.36 -10.64
C PHE A 69 5.81 7.84 -9.76
N GLN A 70 5.75 9.07 -9.24
CA GLN A 70 6.75 9.56 -8.28
C GLN A 70 6.76 8.71 -7.01
N ILE A 71 5.60 8.47 -6.40
CA ILE A 71 5.47 7.63 -5.19
C ILE A 71 6.01 6.22 -5.48
N LYS A 72 5.57 5.62 -6.59
CA LYS A 72 6.02 4.29 -7.01
C LYS A 72 7.53 4.23 -7.17
N CYS A 73 8.14 5.21 -7.84
CA CYS A 73 9.60 5.27 -8.04
C CYS A 73 10.36 5.38 -6.71
N ILE A 74 9.88 6.20 -5.77
CA ILE A 74 10.51 6.37 -4.45
C ILE A 74 10.48 5.04 -3.68
N LEU A 75 9.31 4.41 -3.61
CA LEU A 75 9.13 3.13 -2.90
C LEU A 75 9.96 2.01 -3.53
N GLU A 76 9.90 1.85 -4.85
CA GLU A 76 10.66 0.81 -5.57
C GLU A 76 12.18 1.00 -5.44
N SER A 77 12.65 2.25 -5.47
CA SER A 77 14.08 2.57 -5.33
C SER A 77 14.58 2.29 -3.92
N ALA A 78 13.87 2.77 -2.89
CA ALA A 78 14.23 2.55 -1.50
C ALA A 78 14.17 1.06 -1.13
N HIS A 79 13.12 0.35 -1.56
CA HIS A 79 12.99 -1.09 -1.36
C HIS A 79 14.13 -1.87 -2.03
N SER A 80 14.50 -1.50 -3.27
CA SER A 80 15.62 -2.14 -3.96
C SER A 80 16.95 -1.90 -3.25
N LEU A 81 17.20 -0.68 -2.77
CA LEU A 81 18.42 -0.34 -2.03
C LEU A 81 18.51 -1.14 -0.72
N TYR A 82 17.39 -1.28 -0.01
CA TYR A 82 17.32 -2.06 1.22
C TYR A 82 17.70 -3.53 0.97
N TRP A 83 17.11 -4.15 -0.06
CA TRP A 83 17.36 -5.57 -0.34
C TRP A 83 18.69 -5.86 -1.04
N ASN A 84 19.28 -4.86 -1.71
CA ASN A 84 20.59 -5.01 -2.36
C ASN A 84 21.76 -4.70 -1.42
N LYS A 85 21.57 -3.89 -0.36
CA LYS A 85 22.61 -3.64 0.65
C LYS A 85 22.97 -4.88 1.47
N SER A 86 22.07 -5.87 1.54
CA SER A 86 22.31 -7.12 2.25
C SER A 86 23.13 -8.06 1.36
N ASN A 87 24.46 -7.98 1.44
CA ASN A 87 25.42 -8.84 0.74
C ASN A 87 25.21 -10.33 1.11
N ASN A 88 24.27 -11.00 0.46
CA ASN A 88 23.92 -12.42 0.61
C ASN A 88 23.36 -12.87 1.97
N GLU A 89 23.28 -12.01 2.97
CA GLU A 89 22.52 -12.26 4.20
C GLU A 89 21.08 -11.75 4.02
N THR A 90 20.08 -12.50 4.47
CA THR A 90 18.70 -11.99 4.54
C THR A 90 18.67 -10.76 5.44
N PRO A 91 18.01 -9.65 5.04
CA PRO A 91 17.89 -8.47 5.89
C PRO A 91 17.34 -8.85 7.27
N ALA A 92 17.90 -8.26 8.33
CA ALA A 92 17.64 -8.64 9.71
C ALA A 92 16.16 -8.53 10.10
N ASN A 93 15.42 -7.61 9.46
CA ASN A 93 14.00 -7.38 9.70
C ASN A 93 13.22 -7.47 8.40
N GLU A 94 12.09 -8.18 8.41
CA GLU A 94 11.15 -8.18 7.28
C GLU A 94 10.41 -6.83 7.25
N LYS A 95 10.54 -6.09 6.15
CA LYS A 95 9.91 -4.78 5.93
C LYS A 95 8.76 -4.92 4.94
N LEU A 96 7.56 -4.55 5.34
CA LEU A 96 6.38 -4.52 4.49
C LEU A 96 6.02 -3.07 4.12
N VAL A 97 5.90 -2.82 2.82
CA VAL A 97 5.33 -1.58 2.29
C VAL A 97 3.94 -1.88 1.75
N VAL A 98 2.94 -1.11 2.20
CA VAL A 98 1.56 -1.15 1.71
C VAL A 98 1.20 0.21 1.15
N LEU A 99 0.78 0.24 -0.12
CA LEU A 99 0.20 1.42 -0.75
C LEU A 99 -1.30 1.18 -0.97
N ILE A 100 -2.14 1.93 -0.26
CA ILE A 100 -3.59 1.93 -0.46
C ILE A 100 -3.92 3.01 -1.48
N VAL A 101 -4.54 2.61 -2.58
CA VAL A 101 -4.98 3.48 -3.66
C VAL A 101 -6.50 3.55 -3.62
N HIS A 102 -7.01 4.72 -3.26
CA HIS A 102 -8.43 5.03 -3.25
C HIS A 102 -8.84 5.44 -4.65
N ASN A 103 -9.60 4.57 -5.32
CA ASN A 103 -10.16 4.78 -6.64
C ASN A 103 -11.65 5.08 -6.51
N VAL A 104 -12.05 6.31 -6.81
CA VAL A 104 -13.44 6.73 -6.65
C VAL A 104 -14.31 6.04 -7.71
N MET A 105 -15.25 5.20 -7.27
CA MET A 105 -16.30 4.63 -8.14
C MET A 105 -17.00 5.76 -8.92
N GLY A 106 -17.06 5.64 -10.25
CA GLY A 106 -17.70 6.63 -11.13
C GLY A 106 -16.77 7.73 -11.64
N GLN A 107 -15.47 7.72 -11.34
CA GLN A 107 -14.51 8.57 -12.05
C GLN A 107 -14.42 8.16 -13.52
N LYS A 108 -14.34 9.17 -14.39
CA LYS A 108 -14.15 9.02 -15.85
C LYS A 108 -12.84 8.28 -16.20
N ASP A 109 -11.91 8.31 -15.25
CA ASP A 109 -10.49 8.04 -15.39
C ASP A 109 -10.04 7.06 -14.28
N PRO A 110 -10.41 5.76 -14.36
CA PRO A 110 -10.09 4.80 -13.31
C PRO A 110 -8.57 4.61 -13.18
N PHE A 111 -8.13 4.27 -11.97
CA PHE A 111 -6.73 3.99 -11.72
C PHE A 111 -6.20 2.85 -12.63
N PRO A 112 -5.16 3.10 -13.44
CA PRO A 112 -4.67 2.10 -14.38
C PRO A 112 -3.80 1.07 -13.66
N ILE A 113 -4.14 -0.21 -13.84
CA ILE A 113 -3.41 -1.33 -13.22
C ILE A 113 -2.11 -1.56 -14.01
N ILE A 114 -1.09 -0.72 -13.76
CA ILE A 114 0.22 -0.79 -14.43
C ILE A 114 1.29 -1.03 -13.36
N PHE A 115 1.69 -2.28 -13.17
CA PHE A 115 2.63 -2.67 -12.12
C PHE A 115 3.75 -3.58 -12.58
N SER A 116 4.90 -3.39 -11.92
CA SER A 116 6.06 -4.26 -12.06
C SER A 116 5.87 -5.53 -11.22
N GLN A 117 6.68 -6.57 -11.45
CA GLN A 117 6.71 -7.80 -10.65
C GLN A 117 7.10 -7.57 -9.17
N LYS A 118 7.38 -6.31 -8.75
CA LYS A 118 7.68 -5.95 -7.37
C LYS A 118 6.43 -5.73 -6.52
N TRP A 119 5.24 -5.75 -7.12
CA TRP A 119 3.98 -5.47 -6.44
C TRP A 119 3.04 -6.67 -6.45
N LYS A 120 2.55 -7.04 -5.27
CA LYS A 120 1.36 -7.87 -5.11
C LYS A 120 0.14 -6.96 -5.10
N LEU A 121 -0.86 -7.27 -5.91
CA LEU A 121 -2.08 -6.49 -6.04
C LEU A 121 -3.24 -7.18 -5.31
N ALA A 122 -3.95 -6.44 -4.48
CA ALA A 122 -5.22 -6.85 -3.87
C ALA A 122 -6.30 -5.82 -4.19
N PHE A 123 -7.50 -6.29 -4.50
CA PHE A 123 -8.69 -5.43 -4.63
C PHE A 123 -9.59 -5.66 -3.41
N VAL A 124 -9.92 -4.58 -2.71
CA VAL A 124 -10.75 -4.63 -1.51
C VAL A 124 -11.87 -3.60 -1.67
N ASP A 125 -13.08 -4.09 -1.90
CA ASP A 125 -14.26 -3.25 -2.17
C ASP A 125 -14.54 -2.30 -1.01
N SER A 126 -14.46 -2.81 0.23
CA SER A 126 -14.52 -1.99 1.43
C SER A 126 -13.53 -2.44 2.52
N LEU A 127 -12.85 -1.45 3.08
CA LEU A 127 -11.98 -1.52 4.26
C LEU A 127 -12.75 -1.15 5.54
N THR A 128 -14.10 -1.05 5.51
CA THR A 128 -14.96 -0.66 6.64
C THR A 128 -15.42 -1.82 7.55
N SER A 129 -14.81 -3.00 7.45
CA SER A 129 -15.27 -4.18 8.19
C SER A 129 -15.28 -4.00 9.72
N ARG A 130 -16.34 -4.52 10.37
CA ARG A 130 -16.43 -4.71 11.83
C ARG A 130 -15.52 -5.82 12.35
N SER A 131 -15.13 -6.79 11.52
CA SER A 131 -14.11 -7.78 11.85
C SER A 131 -12.75 -7.25 11.42
N SER A 132 -11.78 -7.26 12.33
CA SER A 132 -10.42 -6.82 12.05
C SER A 132 -9.80 -7.69 10.96
N ILE A 133 -9.74 -7.17 9.73
CA ILE A 133 -8.89 -7.78 8.71
C ILE A 133 -7.45 -7.55 9.18
N ASP A 134 -6.76 -8.62 9.57
CA ASP A 134 -5.33 -8.53 9.85
C ASP A 134 -4.64 -8.27 8.50
N LEU A 135 -3.74 -7.29 8.47
CA LEU A 135 -2.95 -6.95 7.29
C LEU A 135 -2.18 -8.18 6.77
N LYS A 136 -1.87 -9.13 7.66
CA LYS A 136 -1.26 -10.42 7.34
C LYS A 136 -2.15 -11.29 6.44
N ASP A 137 -3.47 -11.26 6.64
CA ASP A 137 -4.41 -12.05 5.84
C ASP A 137 -4.41 -11.59 4.37
N LEU A 138 -4.22 -10.30 4.13
CA LEU A 138 -4.09 -9.71 2.79
C LEU A 138 -2.77 -10.11 2.09
N THR A 139 -1.72 -10.37 2.86
CA THR A 139 -0.42 -10.81 2.33
C THR A 139 -0.37 -12.31 2.02
N MET A 140 -1.18 -13.13 2.69
CA MET A 140 -1.19 -14.59 2.54
C MET A 140 -2.07 -15.12 1.41
N SER A 141 -3.03 -14.35 0.88
CA SER A 141 -3.84 -14.80 -0.26
C SER A 141 -3.02 -14.71 -1.55
N ASP A 142 -2.40 -15.81 -1.96
CA ASP A 142 -1.96 -15.95 -3.34
C ASP A 142 -3.19 -15.93 -4.26
N GLN A 143 -3.10 -15.10 -5.30
CA GLN A 143 -4.12 -14.83 -6.32
C GLN A 143 -5.22 -13.86 -5.85
N THR A 144 -5.44 -12.85 -6.69
CA THR A 144 -6.62 -11.98 -6.86
C THR A 144 -7.82 -12.34 -5.97
N ALA A 145 -7.73 -12.08 -4.67
CA ALA A 145 -8.83 -12.32 -3.76
C ALA A 145 -9.75 -11.09 -3.85
N MET A 146 -10.83 -11.20 -4.64
CA MET A 146 -11.96 -10.32 -4.46
C MET A 146 -12.64 -10.70 -3.14
N ILE A 147 -12.31 -9.98 -2.08
CA ILE A 147 -12.98 -10.12 -0.79
C ILE A 147 -14.31 -9.37 -0.90
N TYR A 148 -15.35 -10.07 -1.33
CA TYR A 148 -16.73 -9.58 -1.21
C TYR A 148 -17.17 -9.72 0.25
N GLN A 149 -17.30 -8.60 0.95
CA GLN A 149 -18.02 -8.57 2.23
C GLN A 149 -19.40 -7.96 1.97
N TYR A 150 -20.40 -8.82 1.79
CA TYR A 150 -21.79 -8.38 1.84
C TYR A 150 -22.09 -7.87 3.26
N PRO A 151 -22.73 -6.71 3.42
CA PRO A 151 -23.40 -6.39 4.66
C PRO A 151 -24.51 -7.43 4.81
N SER A 152 -24.42 -8.29 5.81
CA SER A 152 -25.59 -9.01 6.31
C SER A 152 -26.57 -7.97 6.84
N PHE A 153 -27.57 -7.64 6.03
CA PHE A 153 -28.76 -6.96 6.50
C PHE A 153 -29.46 -7.90 7.49
N GLU A 154 -29.25 -7.66 8.78
CA GLU A 154 -30.16 -8.16 9.80
C GLU A 154 -31.39 -7.24 9.82
N GLN A 155 -32.47 -7.81 9.27
CA GLN A 155 -33.91 -7.56 9.40
C GLN A 155 -34.48 -6.17 9.09
#